data_AF-A0A7W7U7R9-F1
#
_entry.id   AF-A0A7W7U7R9-F1
#
_cell.length_a   1.000
_cell.length_b   1.000
_cell.length_c   1.000
_cell.angle_alpha   90.00
_cell.angle_beta   90.00
_cell.angle_gamma   90.00
#
_symmetry.space_group_name_H-M   'P 1'
#
loop_
_entity.id
_entity.type
_entity.pdbx_description
1 polymer ?
#
loop_
_entity_poly.entity_id
_entity_poly.type
_entity_poly.pdbx_seq_one_letter_code
_entity_poly.pdbx_strand_id
1 'polypeptide(L)'
;MISTAGAVTATIVGVVAGGVVGRHSENRKWLQETQTSAYERFLQAFGAVEMELREAFLERRRPAVAWGPFNAAIQSLSLVANPEAAAAALQLCDVIEDFSILFHDRQPADLEELRPIHAALDRGHLKFVNAARRSLHPSQERLDQTLGGPSPWRGVAFVDQGDGAGEAE
;
A
#
# COMPACT_ATOMS: atom_id res chain seq x y z
N MET A 1 64.37 -37.19 -23.52
CA MET A 1 62.94 -37.18 -23.91
C MET A 1 62.17 -36.60 -22.73
N ILE A 2 62.03 -35.28 -22.69
CA ILE A 2 60.84 -34.49 -23.07
C ILE A 2 59.59 -34.84 -22.22
N SER A 3 59.39 -34.01 -21.19
CA SER A 3 58.16 -33.30 -20.81
C SER A 3 56.79 -33.96 -21.03
N THR A 4 56.02 -34.08 -19.94
CA THR A 4 54.60 -33.63 -19.88
C THR A 4 54.10 -33.63 -18.42
N ALA A 5 54.63 -32.71 -17.60
CA ALA A 5 53.91 -32.25 -16.42
C ALA A 5 52.96 -31.14 -16.90
N GLY A 6 51.75 -31.53 -17.30
CA GLY A 6 50.71 -30.60 -17.75
C GLY A 6 50.11 -29.87 -16.57
N ALA A 7 50.51 -28.61 -16.38
CA ALA A 7 49.91 -27.67 -15.45
C ALA A 7 48.44 -27.42 -15.80
N VAL A 8 47.53 -27.71 -14.86
CA VAL A 8 46.17 -27.15 -14.86
C VAL A 8 46.07 -26.22 -13.67
N THR A 9 46.53 -24.99 -13.86
CA THR A 9 46.27 -23.89 -12.92
C THR A 9 45.79 -22.68 -13.72
N ALA A 10 44.57 -22.78 -14.23
CA ALA A 10 43.84 -21.61 -14.70
C ALA A 10 42.37 -21.77 -14.28
N THR A 11 41.86 -20.77 -13.56
CA THR A 11 40.43 -20.49 -13.31
C THR A 11 39.74 -21.12 -12.09
N ILE A 12 40.25 -20.95 -10.86
CA ILE A 12 39.41 -21.10 -9.64
C ILE A 12 39.11 -19.75 -8.95
N VAL A 13 39.66 -18.63 -9.44
CA VAL A 13 39.36 -17.31 -8.86
C VAL A 13 38.00 -16.75 -9.34
N GLY A 14 37.47 -17.19 -10.48
CA GLY A 14 36.19 -16.70 -11.03
C GLY A 14 34.92 -17.28 -10.42
N VAL A 15 34.95 -18.54 -9.96
CA VAL A 15 33.74 -19.25 -9.49
C VAL A 15 33.39 -18.89 -8.04
N VAL A 16 34.38 -18.59 -7.19
CA VAL A 16 34.14 -18.21 -5.78
C VAL A 16 33.61 -16.77 -5.67
N ALA A 17 34.07 -15.85 -6.53
CA ALA A 17 33.52 -14.49 -6.62
C ALA A 17 32.10 -14.46 -7.21
N GLY A 18 31.81 -15.32 -8.20
CA GLY A 18 30.49 -15.45 -8.80
C GLY A 18 29.43 -16.01 -7.84
N GLY A 19 29.79 -16.97 -6.98
CA GLY A 19 28.85 -17.56 -6.01
C GLY A 19 28.44 -16.62 -4.86
N VAL A 20 29.35 -15.77 -4.39
CA VAL A 20 29.06 -14.79 -3.32
C VAL A 20 28.27 -13.60 -3.87
N VAL A 21 28.64 -13.08 -5.04
CA VAL A 21 27.90 -11.97 -5.71
C VAL A 21 26.52 -12.44 -6.19
N GLY A 22 26.42 -13.66 -6.73
CA GLY A 22 25.16 -14.30 -7.11
C GLY A 22 24.19 -14.40 -5.95
N ARG A 23 24.63 -14.98 -4.82
CA ARG A 23 23.79 -15.16 -3.62
C ARG A 23 23.30 -13.84 -3.00
N HIS A 24 24.12 -12.78 -3.01
CA HIS A 24 23.68 -11.47 -2.56
C HIS A 24 22.65 -10.83 -3.50
N SER A 25 22.81 -10.99 -4.81
CA SER A 25 21.86 -10.47 -5.80
C SER A 25 20.52 -11.22 -5.78
N GLU A 26 20.55 -12.54 -5.60
CA GLU A 26 19.37 -13.40 -5.49
C GLU A 26 18.59 -13.09 -4.20
N ASN A 27 19.28 -12.94 -3.07
CA ASN A 27 18.64 -12.60 -1.80
C ASN A 27 17.96 -11.22 -1.84
N ARG A 28 18.58 -10.24 -2.50
CA ARG A 28 17.99 -8.90 -2.70
C ARG A 28 16.75 -8.94 -3.58
N LYS A 29 16.81 -9.69 -4.69
CA LYS A 29 15.65 -9.88 -5.59
C LYS A 29 14.50 -10.58 -4.86
N TRP A 30 14.80 -11.65 -4.13
CA TRP A 30 13.81 -12.39 -3.35
C TRP A 30 13.12 -11.51 -2.30
N LEU A 31 13.89 -10.68 -1.57
CA LEU A 31 13.32 -9.75 -0.60
C LEU A 31 12.42 -8.70 -1.27
N GLN A 32 12.86 -8.14 -2.40
CA GLN A 32 12.08 -7.16 -3.16
C GLN A 32 10.79 -7.75 -3.73
N GLU A 33 10.84 -8.98 -4.25
CA GLU A 33 9.65 -9.71 -4.74
C GLU A 33 8.68 -10.01 -3.59
N THR A 34 9.19 -10.45 -2.44
CA THR A 34 8.37 -10.74 -1.25
C THR A 34 7.73 -9.46 -0.70
N GLN A 35 8.47 -8.35 -0.64
CA GLN A 35 7.95 -7.03 -0.28
C GLN A 35 6.86 -6.57 -1.25
N THR A 36 7.12 -6.66 -2.55
CA THR A 36 6.14 -6.28 -3.58
C THR A 36 4.85 -7.08 -3.43
N SER A 37 4.95 -8.40 -3.26
CA SER A 37 3.78 -9.25 -3.06
C SER A 37 3.02 -8.93 -1.77
N ALA A 38 3.72 -8.63 -0.67
CA ALA A 38 3.06 -8.25 0.58
C ALA A 38 2.36 -6.88 0.48
N TYR A 39 3.00 -5.90 -0.17
CA TYR A 39 2.41 -4.59 -0.42
C TYR A 39 1.18 -4.70 -1.33
N GLU A 40 1.24 -5.52 -2.38
CA GLU A 40 0.11 -5.79 -3.27
C GLU A 40 -1.06 -6.43 -2.52
N ARG A 41 -0.82 -7.49 -1.74
CA ARG A 41 -1.87 -8.16 -0.95
C ARG A 41 -2.53 -7.22 0.05
N PHE A 42 -1.75 -6.35 0.70
CA PHE A 42 -2.29 -5.35 1.60
C PHE A 42 -3.18 -4.35 0.86
N LEU A 43 -2.73 -3.80 -0.28
CA LEU A 43 -3.53 -2.87 -1.08
C LEU A 43 -4.82 -3.51 -1.61
N GLN A 44 -4.77 -4.76 -2.05
CA GLN A 44 -5.95 -5.52 -2.50
C GLN A 44 -6.95 -5.71 -1.35
N ALA A 45 -6.47 -6.15 -0.19
CA ALA A 45 -7.33 -6.39 0.96
C ALA A 45 -7.91 -5.08 1.52
N PHE A 46 -7.10 -4.02 1.60
CA PHE A 46 -7.53 -2.68 1.97
C PHE A 46 -8.64 -2.18 1.02
N GLY A 47 -8.41 -2.24 -0.29
CA GLY A 47 -9.39 -1.79 -1.28
C GLY A 47 -10.69 -2.59 -1.22
N ALA A 48 -10.62 -3.89 -0.94
CA ALA A 48 -11.82 -4.71 -0.76
C ALA A 48 -12.64 -4.29 0.48
N VAL A 49 -11.98 -4.01 1.61
CA VAL A 49 -12.65 -3.53 2.83
C VAL A 49 -13.24 -2.14 2.61
N GLU A 50 -12.45 -1.21 2.05
CA GLU A 50 -12.88 0.15 1.74
C GLU A 50 -14.11 0.17 0.82
N MET A 51 -14.07 -0.63 -0.25
CA MET A 51 -15.16 -0.75 -1.21
C MET A 51 -16.42 -1.29 -0.55
N GLU A 52 -16.32 -2.34 0.27
CA GLU A 52 -17.46 -2.93 0.97
C GLU A 52 -18.08 -1.96 1.99
N LEU A 53 -17.26 -1.25 2.79
CA LEU A 53 -17.76 -0.22 3.71
C LEU A 53 -18.47 0.91 2.96
N ARG A 54 -17.93 1.32 1.82
CA ARG A 54 -18.53 2.34 0.97
C ARG A 54 -19.85 1.87 0.36
N GLU A 55 -19.89 0.68 -0.23
CA GLU A 55 -21.12 0.12 -0.79
C GLU A 55 -22.19 -0.04 0.29
N ALA A 56 -21.82 -0.52 1.47
CA ALA A 56 -22.72 -0.64 2.60
C ALA A 56 -23.32 0.70 3.03
N PHE A 57 -22.52 1.77 3.00
CA PHE A 57 -23.02 3.13 3.27
C PHE A 57 -24.05 3.55 2.22
N LEU A 58 -23.70 3.45 0.93
CA LEU A 58 -24.54 3.91 -0.18
C LEU A 58 -25.85 3.14 -0.26
N GLU A 59 -25.81 1.83 -0.01
CA GLU A 59 -26.98 0.94 -0.06
C GLU A 59 -27.76 0.92 1.26
N ARG A 60 -27.32 1.67 2.27
CA ARG A 60 -27.92 1.72 3.62
C ARG A 60 -28.09 0.34 4.24
N ARG A 61 -27.04 -0.48 4.13
CA ARG A 61 -26.98 -1.84 4.70
C ARG A 61 -25.85 -1.97 5.71
N ARG A 62 -25.88 -3.06 6.47
CA ARG A 62 -24.73 -3.48 7.27
C ARG A 62 -23.61 -3.98 6.34
N PRO A 63 -22.35 -3.65 6.65
CA PRO A 63 -21.22 -4.12 5.87
C PRO A 63 -20.93 -5.60 6.19
N ALA A 64 -20.65 -6.37 5.14
CA ALA A 64 -20.23 -7.76 5.17
C ALA A 64 -18.71 -7.85 4.93
N VAL A 65 -17.94 -7.17 5.78
CA VAL A 65 -16.48 -7.04 5.61
C VAL A 65 -15.79 -8.40 5.74
N ALA A 66 -14.94 -8.73 4.77
CA ALA A 66 -14.04 -9.87 4.82
C ALA A 66 -12.80 -9.60 5.69
N TRP A 67 -12.98 -9.58 7.01
CA TRP A 67 -11.89 -9.28 7.96
C TRP A 67 -10.74 -10.28 7.93
N GLY A 68 -11.01 -11.56 7.61
CA GLY A 68 -9.98 -12.61 7.56
C GLY A 68 -8.84 -12.29 6.59
N PRO A 69 -9.12 -12.10 5.29
CA PRO A 69 -8.13 -11.66 4.30
C PRO A 69 -7.39 -10.38 4.67
N PHE A 70 -8.09 -9.38 5.21
CA PHE A 70 -7.50 -8.11 5.64
C PHE A 70 -6.45 -8.30 6.75
N ASN A 71 -6.81 -9.03 7.81
CA ASN A 71 -5.91 -9.33 8.91
C ASN A 71 -4.71 -10.17 8.45
N ALA A 72 -4.91 -11.14 7.56
CA ALA A 72 -3.83 -11.94 6.99
C ALA A 72 -2.84 -11.08 6.18
N ALA A 73 -3.36 -10.10 5.41
CA ALA A 73 -2.52 -9.19 4.66
C ALA A 73 -1.68 -8.28 5.57
N ILE A 74 -2.25 -7.77 6.67
CA ILE A 74 -1.51 -7.00 7.69
C ILE A 74 -0.39 -7.84 8.31
N GLN A 75 -0.68 -9.09 8.69
CA GLN A 75 0.33 -9.99 9.24
C GLN A 75 1.46 -10.27 8.24
N SER A 76 1.12 -10.51 6.98
CA SER A 76 2.12 -10.68 5.91
C SER A 76 2.96 -9.41 5.70
N LEU A 77 2.33 -8.23 5.75
CA LEU A 77 3.00 -6.94 5.61
C LEU A 77 4.01 -6.71 6.75
N SER A 78 3.65 -7.10 7.97
CA SER A 78 4.45 -6.94 9.19
C SER A 78 5.83 -7.62 9.10
N LEU A 79 5.97 -8.65 8.26
CA LEU A 79 7.21 -9.41 8.10
C LEU A 79 8.25 -8.71 7.23
N VAL A 80 7.83 -7.78 6.37
CA VAL A 80 8.67 -7.26 5.29
C VAL A 80 8.66 -5.74 5.16
N ALA A 81 7.67 -5.07 5.74
CA ALA A 81 7.54 -3.62 5.70
C ALA A 81 8.68 -2.95 6.49
N ASN A 82 9.22 -1.87 5.91
CA ASN A 82 10.08 -0.97 6.65
C ASN A 82 9.25 -0.13 7.65
N PRO A 83 9.88 0.56 8.63
CA PRO A 83 9.15 1.32 9.65
C PRO A 83 8.19 2.38 9.07
N GLU A 84 8.57 3.03 7.96
CA GLU A 84 7.74 4.05 7.34
C GLU A 84 6.47 3.46 6.72
N ALA A 85 6.59 2.35 5.98
CA ALA A 85 5.46 1.65 5.37
C ALA A 85 4.55 1.02 6.44
N ALA A 86 5.13 0.45 7.50
CA ALA A 86 4.37 -0.09 8.62
C ALA A 86 3.56 1.01 9.33
N ALA A 87 4.17 2.16 9.62
CA ALA A 87 3.48 3.28 10.25
C ALA A 87 2.35 3.84 9.36
N ALA A 88 2.56 3.90 8.05
CA ALA A 88 1.52 4.33 7.12
C ALA A 88 0.37 3.31 7.01
N ALA A 89 0.67 2.01 7.04
CA ALA A 89 -0.35 0.96 7.05
C ALA A 89 -1.19 0.96 8.33
N LEU A 90 -0.57 1.20 9.49
CA LEU A 90 -1.29 1.35 10.75
C LEU A 90 -2.28 2.52 10.70
N GLN A 91 -1.85 3.67 10.16
CA GLN A 91 -2.76 4.81 9.98
C GLN A 91 -3.95 4.48 9.08
N LEU A 92 -3.77 3.65 8.04
CA LEU A 92 -4.89 3.16 7.24
C LEU A 92 -5.81 2.24 8.03
N CYS A 93 -5.26 1.38 8.90
CA CYS A 93 -6.04 0.51 9.76
C CYS A 93 -6.92 1.31 10.74
N ASP A 94 -6.35 2.36 11.36
CA ASP A 94 -7.09 3.25 12.27
C ASP A 94 -8.28 3.91 11.55
N VAL A 95 -8.08 4.37 10.30
CA VAL A 95 -9.17 5.00 9.53
C VAL A 95 -10.23 3.98 9.09
N ILE A 96 -9.85 2.75 8.80
CA ILE A 96 -10.81 1.66 8.52
C ILE A 96 -11.61 1.31 9.77
N GLU A 97 -10.99 1.32 10.94
CA GLU A 97 -11.67 1.17 12.22
C GLU A 97 -12.70 2.29 12.42
N ASP A 98 -12.29 3.56 12.29
CA ASP A 98 -13.18 4.72 12.37
C ASP A 98 -14.38 4.60 11.41
N PHE A 99 -14.13 4.17 10.17
CA PHE A 99 -15.20 3.95 9.19
C PHE A 99 -16.14 2.82 9.62
N SER A 100 -15.59 1.70 10.10
CA SER A 100 -16.41 0.58 10.59
C SER A 100 -17.27 0.97 11.79
N ILE A 101 -16.77 1.83 12.69
CA ILE A 101 -17.48 2.32 13.88
C ILE A 101 -18.74 3.10 13.49
N LEU A 102 -18.77 3.78 12.34
CA LEU A 102 -19.99 4.48 11.89
C LEU A 102 -21.20 3.56 11.75
N PHE A 103 -20.99 2.28 11.47
CA PHE A 103 -22.03 1.26 11.34
C PHE A 103 -22.37 0.57 12.66
N HIS A 104 -21.74 0.95 13.77
CA HIS A 104 -22.05 0.39 15.09
C HIS A 104 -23.37 0.95 15.61
N ASP A 105 -24.33 0.07 15.91
CA ASP A 105 -25.66 0.39 16.44
C ASP A 105 -26.54 1.37 15.65
N ARG A 106 -26.11 1.77 14.45
CA ARG A 106 -26.88 2.65 13.55
C ARG A 106 -26.54 2.40 12.08
N GLN A 107 -27.40 2.91 11.20
CA GLN A 107 -27.11 3.02 9.79
C GLN A 107 -26.65 4.45 9.48
N PRO A 108 -25.37 4.68 9.14
CA PRO A 108 -24.90 6.01 8.78
C PRO A 108 -25.52 6.42 7.44
N ALA A 109 -25.95 7.68 7.34
CA ALA A 109 -26.60 8.22 6.15
C ALA A 109 -26.16 9.65 5.82
N ASP A 110 -25.35 10.28 6.68
CA ASP A 110 -24.85 11.63 6.50
C ASP A 110 -23.47 11.60 5.80
N LEU A 111 -23.37 12.31 4.68
CA LEU A 111 -22.13 12.43 3.92
C LEU A 111 -21.08 13.29 4.66
N GLU A 112 -21.51 14.17 5.56
CA GLU A 112 -20.60 14.98 6.38
C GLU A 112 -19.76 14.12 7.32
N GLU A 113 -20.36 13.05 7.86
CA GLU A 113 -19.66 12.08 8.71
C GLU A 113 -18.59 11.29 7.93
N LEU A 114 -18.80 11.10 6.62
CA LEU A 114 -17.86 10.38 5.77
C LEU A 114 -16.72 11.23 5.23
N ARG A 115 -16.94 12.53 5.02
CA ARG A 115 -15.92 13.42 4.45
C ARG A 115 -14.56 13.32 5.19
N PRO A 116 -14.47 13.42 6.53
CA PRO A 116 -13.18 13.34 7.21
C PRO A 116 -12.53 11.96 7.06
N ILE A 117 -13.30 10.88 7.08
CA ILE A 117 -12.82 9.50 6.87
C ILE A 117 -12.28 9.33 5.46
N HIS A 118 -13.02 9.76 4.44
CA HIS A 118 -12.59 9.68 3.06
C HIS A 118 -11.28 10.44 2.83
N ALA A 119 -11.19 11.68 3.31
CA ALA A 119 -9.96 12.46 3.20
C ALA A 119 -8.78 11.81 3.95
N ALA A 120 -9.04 11.11 5.05
CA ALA A 120 -8.02 10.37 5.79
C ALA A 120 -7.58 9.09 5.06
N LEU A 121 -8.51 8.35 4.43
CA LEU A 121 -8.21 7.19 3.59
C LEU A 121 -7.32 7.59 2.42
N ASP A 122 -7.66 8.67 1.70
CA ASP A 122 -6.87 9.18 0.57
C ASP A 122 -5.44 9.54 1.00
N ARG A 123 -5.30 10.31 2.09
CA ARG A 123 -3.99 10.69 2.62
C ARG A 123 -3.19 9.49 3.10
N GLY A 124 -3.83 8.56 3.81
CA GLY A 124 -3.21 7.34 4.32
C GLY A 124 -2.73 6.43 3.19
N HIS A 125 -3.55 6.26 2.15
CA HIS A 125 -3.22 5.47 0.96
C HIS A 125 -2.01 6.06 0.27
N LEU A 126 -2.02 7.37 -0.01
CA LEU A 126 -0.90 8.04 -0.67
C LEU A 126 0.39 7.94 0.16
N LYS A 127 0.29 8.05 1.48
CA LYS A 127 1.43 7.90 2.38
C LYS A 127 1.99 6.48 2.33
N PHE A 128 1.13 5.46 2.39
CA PHE A 128 1.53 4.07 2.30
C PHE A 128 2.19 3.74 0.96
N VAL A 129 1.58 4.14 -0.15
CA VAL A 129 2.14 3.91 -1.50
C VAL A 129 3.50 4.57 -1.65
N ASN A 130 3.67 5.81 -1.18
CA ASN A 130 4.96 6.50 -1.23
C ASN A 130 6.03 5.83 -0.35
N ALA A 131 5.65 5.33 0.84
CA ALA A 131 6.55 4.60 1.71
C ALA A 131 6.96 3.24 1.10
N ALA A 132 6.01 2.50 0.54
CA ALA A 132 6.25 1.24 -0.18
C ALA A 132 7.16 1.45 -1.40
N ARG A 133 6.89 2.47 -2.22
CA ARG A 133 7.72 2.87 -3.37
C ARG A 133 9.17 3.14 -2.96
N ARG A 134 9.36 3.98 -1.93
CA ARG A 134 10.70 4.29 -1.39
C ARG A 134 11.38 3.07 -0.77
N SER A 135 10.64 2.17 -0.15
CA SER A 135 11.16 0.90 0.37
C SER A 135 11.69 -0.01 -0.74
N LEU A 136 11.02 -0.05 -1.89
CA LEU A 136 11.42 -0.88 -3.03
C LEU A 136 12.57 -0.24 -3.82
N HIS A 137 12.54 1.08 -3.99
CA HIS A 137 13.58 1.81 -4.71
C HIS A 137 13.69 3.26 -4.20
N PRO A 138 14.77 3.62 -3.47
CA PRO A 138 14.89 4.92 -2.80
C PRO A 138 14.85 6.15 -3.72
N SER A 139 15.19 6.00 -5.01
CA SER A 139 15.19 7.11 -5.96
C SER A 139 13.81 7.41 -6.58
N GLN A 140 12.76 6.69 -6.20
CA GLN A 140 11.44 6.97 -6.73
C GLN A 140 10.91 8.29 -6.19
N GLU A 141 10.54 9.18 -7.11
CA GLU A 141 9.85 10.42 -6.77
C GLU A 141 8.52 10.11 -6.07
N ARG A 142 8.19 11.01 -5.14
CA ARG A 142 6.95 10.96 -4.38
C ARG A 142 5.79 11.29 -5.30
N LEU A 143 4.70 10.54 -5.16
CA LEU A 143 3.42 10.90 -5.75
C LEU A 143 2.74 11.96 -4.89
N ASP A 144 2.24 13.01 -5.54
CA ASP A 144 1.50 14.10 -4.90
C ASP A 144 0.00 13.80 -4.79
N GLN A 145 -0.47 12.80 -5.55
CA GLN A 145 -1.87 12.38 -5.55
C GLN A 145 -1.97 10.86 -5.70
N THR A 146 -3.02 10.28 -5.14
CA THR A 146 -3.34 8.86 -5.32
C THR A 146 -3.70 8.59 -6.77
N LEU A 147 -3.18 7.50 -7.33
CA LEU A 147 -3.60 7.03 -8.66
C LEU A 147 -4.94 6.30 -8.49
N GLY A 148 -6.04 7.01 -8.73
CA GLY A 148 -7.41 6.51 -8.57
C GLY A 148 -8.13 6.25 -9.89
N GLY A 149 -9.17 5.40 -9.81
CA GLY A 149 -10.25 5.34 -10.80
C GLY A 149 -11.19 6.56 -10.69
N PRO A 150 -12.31 6.63 -11.44
CA PRO A 150 -13.25 7.75 -11.32
C PRO A 150 -13.61 7.97 -9.85
N SER A 151 -13.60 9.24 -9.40
CA SER A 151 -13.81 9.58 -7.98
C SER A 151 -15.00 8.79 -7.45
N PRO A 152 -14.77 7.88 -6.48
CA PRO A 152 -15.84 7.11 -5.89
C PRO A 152 -16.86 8.00 -5.15
N TRP A 153 -16.50 9.27 -4.92
CA TRP A 153 -17.26 10.20 -4.11
C TRP A 153 -17.57 11.48 -4.88
N ARG A 154 -18.11 11.34 -6.11
CA ARG A 154 -18.52 12.47 -6.97
C ARG A 154 -19.39 13.54 -6.26
N GLY A 155 -20.01 13.22 -5.11
CA GLY A 155 -20.77 14.15 -4.27
C GLY A 155 -20.08 14.67 -3.00
N VAL A 156 -18.89 14.16 -2.62
CA VAL A 156 -18.13 14.61 -1.42
C VAL A 156 -16.98 15.56 -1.79
N ALA A 157 -16.47 15.47 -3.02
CA ALA A 157 -15.32 16.26 -3.48
C ALA A 157 -15.66 17.68 -3.99
N PHE A 158 -16.94 18.04 -4.16
CA PHE A 158 -17.37 19.33 -4.72
C PHE A 158 -18.02 20.25 -3.68
N VAL A 159 -17.31 20.58 -2.59
CA VAL A 159 -17.65 21.76 -1.76
C VAL A 159 -16.38 22.40 -1.22
N ASP A 160 -15.44 22.76 -2.11
CA ASP A 160 -14.40 23.75 -1.75
C ASP A 160 -13.86 24.46 -2.99
N GLN A 161 -14.75 25.07 -3.78
CA GLN A 161 -14.34 26.10 -4.71
C GLN A 161 -15.43 27.15 -4.92
N GLY A 162 -15.47 28.10 -3.98
CA GLY A 162 -15.84 29.49 -4.24
C GLY A 162 -17.32 29.82 -4.36
N ASP A 163 -18.03 29.87 -3.23
CA ASP A 163 -19.20 30.75 -3.09
C ASP A 163 -18.75 32.09 -2.48
N GLY A 164 -17.89 32.78 -3.23
CA GLY A 164 -17.15 33.95 -2.79
C GLY A 164 -16.76 34.83 -3.96
N ALA A 165 -17.70 35.16 -4.83
CA ALA A 165 -17.53 36.24 -5.81
C ALA A 165 -18.89 36.79 -6.27
N GLY A 166 -19.33 37.88 -5.62
CA GLY A 166 -20.03 38.96 -6.33
C GLY A 166 -21.52 39.14 -6.08
N GLU A 167 -21.94 39.32 -4.83
CA GLU A 167 -23.00 40.29 -4.54
C GLU A 167 -22.32 41.56 -3.99
N ALA A 168 -22.08 42.52 -4.89
CA ALA A 168 -21.85 43.91 -4.55
C ALA A 168 -22.56 44.75 -5.61
N GLU A 169 -23.71 45.26 -5.19
CA GLU A 169 -24.37 46.54 -5.53
C GLU A 169 -24.13 47.16 -6.93
#